data_AF-A0A932FRZ9-F1
#
_entry.id   AF-A0A932FRZ9-F1
#
_cell.length_a   1.000
_cell.length_b   1.000
_cell.length_c   1.000
_cell.angle_alpha   90.00
_cell.angle_beta   90.00
_cell.angle_gamma   90.00
#
_symmetry.space_group_name_H-M   'P 1'
#
loop_
_entity.id
_entity.type
_entity.pdbx_description
1 polymer ?
#
loop_
_entity_poly.entity_id
_entity_poly.type
_entity_poly.pdbx_seq_one_letter_code
_entity_poly.pdbx_strand_id
1 'polypeptide(L)'
;MFIPGMLNIWLWGKISNPIPIQHEMFKELVKNSVKVPSPATDRLCAAARKAHAFVVMGICELDTLFSGTVYLTQLFISDTGEIMGVHRKMVPTREEKLVFSNGDSVTCTLLILLMANVRFRMRGANSLYKYALLAMGTQIHVASWPSNPRNLFPRSMLDTIDFRVRQFAHEGKIFVINSCGVTDEQNIEACCNTQEEENDIVVGSGDGSSIIGPNGEHLAGPMYEGEGILTAEISGRLPSGQAVAQRYGPLHAMGYLFT
;
A
#
# COMPACT_ATOMS: atom_id res chain seq x y z
N MET A 1 -3.95 0.25 -1.83
CA MET A 1 -5.21 0.80 -1.30
C MET A 1 -6.14 -0.37 -1.09
N PHE A 2 -6.59 -0.59 0.13
CA PHE A 2 -7.36 -1.76 0.54
C PHE A 2 -8.84 -1.41 0.74
N ILE A 3 -9.15 -0.25 1.34
CA ILE A 3 -10.53 0.19 1.58
C ILE A 3 -10.92 1.27 0.55
N PRO A 4 -12.06 1.14 -0.17
CA PRO A 4 -12.99 0.01 -0.22
C PRO A 4 -12.51 -1.15 -1.10
N GLY A 5 -11.43 -0.95 -1.85
CA GLY A 5 -10.83 -1.91 -2.77
C GLY A 5 -10.00 -1.15 -3.79
N MET A 6 -8.91 -1.74 -4.27
CA MET A 6 -8.21 -1.16 -5.42
C MET A 6 -8.98 -1.50 -6.68
N LEU A 7 -9.17 -0.51 -7.54
CA LEU A 7 -9.88 -0.67 -8.80
C LEU A 7 -8.94 -1.10 -9.94
N ASN A 8 -7.96 -1.92 -9.61
CA ASN A 8 -6.95 -2.38 -10.55
C ASN A 8 -7.59 -3.15 -11.73
N ILE A 9 -8.52 -4.05 -11.45
CA ILE A 9 -9.24 -4.80 -12.47
C ILE A 9 -10.11 -3.85 -13.30
N TRP A 10 -10.76 -2.86 -12.68
CA TRP A 10 -11.53 -1.84 -13.40
C TRP A 10 -10.67 -1.03 -14.38
N LEU A 11 -9.49 -0.59 -13.93
CA LEU A 11 -8.60 0.27 -14.72
C LEU A 11 -7.85 -0.49 -15.83
N TRP A 12 -7.60 -1.79 -15.64
CA TRP A 12 -6.67 -2.55 -16.48
C TRP A 12 -7.27 -3.79 -17.15
N GLY A 13 -8.35 -4.36 -16.61
CA GLY A 13 -9.00 -5.58 -17.12
C GLY A 13 -10.20 -5.32 -18.05
N LYS A 14 -10.81 -4.12 -18.02
CA LYS A 14 -11.96 -3.81 -18.88
C LYS A 14 -11.54 -3.51 -20.33
N ILE A 15 -11.82 -4.45 -21.22
CA ILE A 15 -11.67 -4.30 -22.69
C ILE A 15 -12.83 -3.48 -23.25
N SER A 16 -14.02 -3.63 -22.65
CA SER A 16 -15.22 -2.87 -23.02
C SER A 16 -15.25 -1.53 -22.27
N ASN A 17 -14.89 -0.43 -22.94
CA ASN A 17 -14.86 0.90 -22.33
C ASN A 17 -15.98 1.84 -22.81
N PRO A 18 -17.25 1.65 -22.40
CA PRO A 18 -18.24 2.71 -22.50
C PRO A 18 -18.18 3.60 -21.26
N ILE A 19 -17.89 4.89 -21.49
CA ILE A 19 -17.89 6.00 -20.51
C ILE A 19 -19.06 5.93 -19.48
N PRO A 20 -20.31 5.53 -19.83
CA PRO A 20 -21.39 5.42 -18.86
C PRO A 20 -21.16 4.42 -17.72
N ILE A 21 -20.54 3.26 -17.98
CA ILE A 21 -20.28 2.26 -16.93
C ILE A 21 -19.19 2.77 -15.98
N GLN A 22 -18.18 3.48 -16.50
CA GLN A 22 -17.15 4.10 -15.67
C GLN A 22 -17.72 5.17 -14.73
N HIS A 23 -18.75 5.91 -15.18
CA HIS A 23 -19.40 6.92 -14.35
C HIS A 23 -20.08 6.33 -13.11
N GLU A 24 -20.82 5.23 -13.27
CA GLU A 24 -21.48 4.57 -12.13
C GLU A 24 -20.47 3.91 -11.18
N MET A 25 -19.42 3.27 -11.72
CA MET A 25 -18.35 2.72 -10.88
C MET A 25 -17.60 3.81 -10.10
N PHE A 26 -17.34 4.97 -10.72
CA PHE A 26 -16.74 6.10 -10.03
C PHE A 26 -17.64 6.63 -8.92
N LYS A 27 -18.95 6.73 -9.15
CA LYS A 27 -19.90 7.12 -8.10
C LYS A 27 -19.88 6.13 -6.93
N GLU A 28 -19.90 4.84 -7.21
CA GLU A 28 -19.83 3.81 -6.16
C GLU A 28 -18.50 3.86 -5.40
N LEU A 29 -17.38 4.09 -6.08
CA LEU A 29 -16.11 4.35 -5.42
C LEU A 29 -16.23 5.54 -4.46
N VAL A 30 -16.67 6.70 -4.95
CA VAL A 30 -16.76 7.94 -4.16
C VAL A 30 -17.69 7.77 -2.96
N LYS A 31 -18.80 7.04 -3.11
CA LYS A 31 -19.72 6.72 -2.00
C LYS A 31 -19.06 5.88 -0.91
N ASN A 32 -18.19 4.95 -1.31
CA ASN A 32 -17.47 4.04 -0.42
C ASN A 32 -16.09 4.56 0.01
N SER A 33 -15.67 5.72 -0.50
CA SER A 33 -14.44 6.41 -0.09
C SER A 33 -14.54 6.93 1.34
N VAL A 34 -13.41 6.94 2.03
CA VAL A 34 -13.32 7.21 3.46
C VAL A 34 -12.92 8.66 3.70
N LYS A 35 -13.72 9.40 4.46
CA LYS A 35 -13.28 10.69 5.02
C LYS A 35 -12.35 10.46 6.20
N VAL A 36 -11.37 11.32 6.40
CA VAL A 36 -10.47 11.26 7.55
C VAL A 36 -10.53 12.59 8.31
N PRO A 37 -10.91 12.60 9.59
CA PRO A 37 -11.47 11.49 10.39
C PRO A 37 -12.93 11.16 10.00
N SER A 38 -13.39 9.95 10.34
CA SER A 38 -14.78 9.49 10.18
C SER A 38 -15.10 8.26 11.05
N PRO A 39 -16.38 7.85 11.17
CA PRO A 39 -16.73 6.61 11.88
C PRO A 39 -15.99 5.35 11.35
N ALA A 40 -15.59 5.34 10.07
CA ALA A 40 -14.79 4.25 9.52
C ALA A 40 -13.36 4.26 10.11
N THR A 41 -12.72 5.44 10.21
CA THR A 41 -11.40 5.55 10.84
C THR A 41 -11.47 5.32 12.35
N ASP A 42 -12.58 5.65 13.01
CA ASP A 42 -12.77 5.40 14.45
C ASP A 42 -12.79 3.90 14.77
N ARG A 43 -13.38 3.08 13.89
CA ARG A 43 -13.34 1.62 14.00
C ARG A 43 -11.91 1.08 13.88
N LEU A 44 -11.12 1.61 12.95
CA LEU A 44 -9.70 1.24 12.79
C LEU A 44 -8.90 1.66 14.04
N CYS A 45 -9.14 2.86 14.56
CA CYS A 45 -8.51 3.37 15.78
C CYS A 45 -8.83 2.51 17.01
N ALA A 46 -10.09 2.11 17.18
CA ALA A 46 -10.50 1.23 18.25
C ALA A 46 -9.85 -0.16 18.14
N ALA A 47 -9.72 -0.70 16.92
CA ALA A 47 -9.04 -1.98 16.68
C ALA A 47 -7.54 -1.88 17.00
N ALA A 48 -6.86 -0.82 16.56
CA ALA A 48 -5.45 -0.57 16.86
C ALA A 48 -5.19 -0.48 18.37
N ARG A 49 -6.01 0.29 19.09
CA ARG A 49 -5.95 0.41 20.55
C ARG A 49 -6.15 -0.94 21.25
N LYS A 50 -7.13 -1.73 20.81
CA LYS A 50 -7.42 -3.05 21.39
C LYS A 50 -6.26 -4.03 21.18
N ALA A 51 -5.59 -3.95 20.03
CA ALA A 51 -4.46 -4.81 19.69
C ALA A 51 -3.12 -4.30 20.26
N HIS A 52 -3.07 -3.07 20.81
CA HIS A 52 -1.83 -2.38 21.18
C HIS A 52 -0.82 -2.37 20.02
N ALA A 53 -1.30 -2.06 18.82
CA ALA A 53 -0.51 -2.16 17.59
C ALA A 53 -0.57 -0.88 16.77
N PHE A 54 0.58 -0.49 16.21
CA PHE A 54 0.64 0.51 15.15
C PHE A 54 0.02 -0.06 13.87
N VAL A 55 -0.83 0.71 13.21
CA VAL A 55 -1.53 0.28 11.99
C VAL A 55 -1.24 1.26 10.86
N VAL A 56 -0.83 0.71 9.71
CA VAL A 56 -0.76 1.43 8.43
C VAL A 56 -1.82 0.85 7.52
N MET A 57 -2.75 1.71 7.06
CA MET A 57 -3.89 1.28 6.25
C MET A 57 -3.97 2.06 4.94
N GLY A 58 -4.02 1.35 3.81
CA GLY A 58 -4.28 1.98 2.51
C GLY A 58 -5.77 2.23 2.30
N ILE A 59 -6.17 3.48 2.09
CA ILE A 59 -7.56 3.88 1.89
C ILE A 59 -7.73 4.74 0.62
N CYS A 60 -8.92 4.69 0.05
CA CYS A 60 -9.43 5.70 -0.88
C CYS A 60 -9.97 6.86 -0.05
N GLU A 61 -9.18 7.91 0.10
CA GLU A 61 -9.57 9.07 0.90
C GLU A 61 -10.50 9.99 0.10
N LEU A 62 -11.65 10.33 0.66
CA LEU A 62 -12.56 11.34 0.11
C LEU A 62 -12.20 12.72 0.66
N ASP A 63 -12.02 13.69 -0.24
CA ASP A 63 -11.75 15.07 0.17
C ASP A 63 -12.92 15.67 0.94
N THR A 64 -12.60 16.51 1.93
CA THR A 64 -13.60 17.15 2.79
C THR A 64 -14.09 18.49 2.25
N LEU A 65 -13.34 19.11 1.31
CA LEU A 65 -13.66 20.39 0.71
C LEU A 65 -14.31 20.23 -0.66
N PHE A 66 -13.82 19.28 -1.47
CA PHE A 66 -14.25 19.07 -2.85
C PHE A 66 -14.94 17.70 -2.99
N SER A 67 -16.27 17.73 -3.07
CA SER A 67 -17.06 16.52 -3.28
C SER A 67 -16.67 15.84 -4.60
N GLY A 68 -16.37 14.54 -4.54
CA GLY A 68 -15.95 13.76 -5.70
C GLY A 68 -14.43 13.76 -5.96
N THR A 69 -13.64 14.49 -5.17
CA THR A 69 -12.17 14.36 -5.22
C THR A 69 -11.72 13.23 -4.31
N VAL A 70 -10.97 12.28 -4.87
CA VAL A 70 -10.44 11.14 -4.13
C VAL A 70 -8.93 11.01 -4.25
N TYR A 71 -8.30 10.50 -3.20
CA TYR A 71 -6.85 10.30 -3.10
C TYR A 71 -6.50 8.84 -2.77
N LEU A 72 -5.36 8.38 -3.28
CA LEU A 72 -4.71 7.17 -2.79
C LEU A 72 -3.95 7.51 -1.51
N THR A 73 -4.43 7.05 -0.36
CA THR A 73 -3.91 7.50 0.94
C THR A 73 -3.41 6.34 1.80
N GLN A 74 -2.29 6.52 2.51
CA GLN A 74 -1.92 5.71 3.67
C GLN A 74 -2.31 6.44 4.96
N LEU A 75 -3.07 5.77 5.81
CA LEU A 75 -3.47 6.21 7.13
C LEU A 75 -2.55 5.59 8.19
N PHE A 76 -2.06 6.40 9.12
CA PHE A 76 -1.19 5.99 10.23
C PHE A 76 -1.94 6.11 11.55
N ILE A 77 -1.97 5.00 12.30
CA ILE A 77 -2.66 4.92 13.59
C ILE A 77 -1.67 4.38 14.63
N SER A 78 -1.60 5.04 15.80
CA SER A 78 -0.78 4.61 16.92
C SER A 78 -1.34 3.37 17.63
N ASP A 79 -0.52 2.76 18.46
CA ASP A 79 -0.91 1.69 19.40
C ASP A 79 -1.92 2.13 20.46
N THR A 80 -2.05 3.43 20.73
CA THR A 80 -3.09 4.03 21.57
C THR A 80 -4.42 4.27 20.82
N GLY A 81 -4.43 4.06 19.49
CA GLY A 81 -5.59 4.28 18.63
C GLY A 81 -5.79 5.75 18.24
N GLU A 82 -4.72 6.54 18.17
CA GLU A 82 -4.75 7.93 17.68
C GLU A 82 -4.32 7.97 16.22
N ILE A 83 -5.02 8.77 15.40
CA ILE A 83 -4.59 9.02 14.01
C ILE A 83 -3.35 9.89 14.06
N MET A 84 -2.21 9.31 13.69
CA MET A 84 -0.93 10.01 13.63
C MET A 84 -0.87 10.90 12.39
N GLY A 85 -1.55 10.52 11.31
CA GLY A 85 -1.65 11.34 10.11
C GLY A 85 -2.00 10.52 8.88
N VAL A 86 -1.95 11.19 7.72
CA VAL A 86 -2.19 10.59 6.41
C VAL A 86 -1.09 10.96 5.42
N HIS A 87 -0.86 10.10 4.44
CA HIS A 87 -0.01 10.36 3.29
C HIS A 87 -0.78 10.11 2.00
N ARG A 88 -0.96 11.15 1.20
CA ARG A 88 -1.55 11.04 -0.13
C ARG A 88 -0.46 10.72 -1.15
N LYS A 89 -0.72 9.78 -2.06
CA LYS A 89 0.18 9.41 -3.15
C LYS A 89 0.48 10.65 -3.99
N MET A 90 1.74 11.10 -3.97
CA MET A 90 2.12 12.37 -4.62
C MET A 90 1.77 12.42 -6.11
N VAL A 91 1.95 11.30 -6.83
CA VAL A 91 1.68 11.22 -8.26
C VAL A 91 1.03 9.88 -8.58
N PRO A 92 -0.29 9.85 -8.85
CA PRO A 92 -0.95 8.69 -9.44
C PRO A 92 -0.27 8.30 -10.76
N THR A 93 -0.17 7.01 -10.98
CA THR A 93 0.56 6.40 -12.09
C THR A 93 -0.39 5.95 -13.19
N ARG A 94 -0.09 6.34 -14.43
CA ARG A 94 -0.81 5.94 -15.65
C ARG A 94 -2.33 6.08 -15.49
N GLU A 95 -3.07 4.97 -15.50
CA GLU A 95 -4.54 4.91 -15.48
C GLU A 95 -5.12 5.41 -14.15
N GLU A 96 -4.38 5.34 -13.04
CA GLU A 96 -4.80 5.90 -11.75
C GLU A 96 -5.07 7.41 -11.85
N LYS A 97 -4.44 8.12 -12.79
CA LYS A 97 -4.66 9.57 -13.01
C LYS A 97 -6.05 9.92 -13.51
N LEU A 98 -6.81 8.94 -14.01
CA LEU A 98 -8.19 9.14 -14.44
C LEU A 98 -9.14 9.25 -13.23
N VAL A 99 -8.72 8.77 -12.06
CA VAL A 99 -9.56 8.63 -10.87
C VAL A 99 -9.04 9.45 -9.70
N PHE A 100 -7.73 9.35 -9.44
CA PHE A 100 -7.12 9.89 -8.23
C PHE A 100 -6.42 11.22 -8.48
N SER A 101 -6.51 12.10 -7.49
CA SER A 101 -5.79 13.36 -7.46
C SER A 101 -4.37 13.21 -6.90
N ASN A 102 -3.50 14.17 -7.22
CA ASN A 102 -2.15 14.23 -6.66
C ASN A 102 -2.21 14.58 -5.17
N GLY A 103 -1.45 13.84 -4.35
CA GLY A 103 -1.14 14.24 -2.99
C GLY A 103 -0.12 15.36 -2.91
N ASP A 104 -0.08 16.02 -1.76
CA ASP A 104 1.01 16.91 -1.36
C ASP A 104 2.11 16.12 -0.63
N SER A 105 3.33 16.66 -0.63
CA SER A 105 4.49 16.03 0.03
C SER A 105 4.55 16.33 1.53
N VAL A 106 3.48 16.84 2.12
CA VAL A 106 3.42 17.21 3.54
C VAL A 106 2.86 16.01 4.29
N THR A 107 3.73 15.25 4.95
CA THR A 107 3.31 14.00 5.61
C THR A 107 3.96 13.88 6.97
N CYS A 108 3.19 13.32 7.91
CA CYS A 108 3.47 13.32 9.33
C CYS A 108 4.86 12.76 9.67
N THR A 109 5.60 13.55 10.46
CA THR A 109 7.02 13.41 10.78
C THR A 109 7.29 12.40 11.91
N LEU A 110 6.27 11.80 12.53
CA LEU A 110 6.44 11.17 13.84
C LEU A 110 6.72 9.66 13.86
N LEU A 111 6.55 8.93 12.77
CA LEU A 111 6.97 7.53 12.67
C LEU A 111 7.26 7.25 11.19
N ILE A 112 8.53 7.20 10.83
CA ILE A 112 8.87 7.14 9.40
C ILE A 112 8.70 5.69 8.94
N LEU A 113 7.50 5.36 8.46
CA LEU A 113 7.14 4.18 7.67
C LEU A 113 6.34 4.67 6.46
N LEU A 114 6.93 4.90 5.27
CA LEU A 114 6.16 5.53 4.20
C LEU A 114 6.61 5.22 2.77
N MET A 115 5.74 4.55 2.01
CA MET A 115 5.81 4.09 0.61
C MET A 115 6.59 4.91 -0.43
N ALA A 116 7.37 4.21 -1.26
CA ALA A 116 8.04 4.74 -2.46
C ALA A 116 7.05 5.27 -3.54
N ASN A 117 7.26 6.51 -4.04
CA ASN A 117 6.54 7.16 -5.16
C ASN A 117 7.44 7.35 -6.41
N VAL A 118 6.95 7.89 -7.55
CA VAL A 118 7.58 7.80 -8.91
C VAL A 118 7.41 9.06 -9.78
N ARG A 119 8.37 9.34 -10.70
CA ARG A 119 8.08 9.93 -12.04
C ARG A 119 8.93 9.31 -13.18
N PHE A 120 8.32 9.32 -14.38
CA PHE A 120 8.82 9.09 -15.75
C PHE A 120 9.18 7.64 -16.20
N ARG A 121 8.34 7.09 -17.09
CA ARG A 121 8.46 5.87 -17.92
C ARG A 121 8.75 4.52 -17.25
N MET A 122 9.08 4.47 -15.96
CA MET A 122 9.21 3.24 -15.18
C MET A 122 8.40 3.39 -13.90
N ARG A 123 7.39 2.54 -13.70
CA ARG A 123 6.63 2.46 -12.44
C ARG A 123 7.60 2.15 -11.28
N GLY A 124 7.99 3.12 -10.44
CA GLY A 124 8.35 2.81 -9.04
C GLY A 124 9.52 3.50 -8.31
N ALA A 125 10.20 4.56 -8.77
CA ALA A 125 11.29 5.13 -7.95
C ALA A 125 11.46 6.66 -8.09
N ASN A 126 11.06 7.38 -7.05
CA ASN A 126 11.35 8.79 -6.82
C ASN A 126 12.53 8.81 -5.86
N SER A 127 13.73 8.82 -6.44
CA SER A 127 14.97 8.79 -5.67
C SER A 127 15.01 9.95 -4.67
N LEU A 128 14.54 11.14 -5.04
CA LEU A 128 14.48 12.29 -4.13
C LEU A 128 13.62 11.98 -2.88
N TYR A 129 12.47 11.34 -3.06
CA TYR A 129 11.62 10.94 -1.95
C TYR A 129 12.28 9.87 -1.07
N LYS A 130 12.91 8.86 -1.68
CA LYS A 130 13.69 7.86 -0.94
C LYS A 130 14.78 8.52 -0.09
N TYR A 131 15.55 9.43 -0.67
CA TYR A 131 16.59 10.16 0.05
C TYR A 131 16.02 11.05 1.16
N ALA A 132 14.89 11.71 0.94
CA ALA A 132 14.25 12.52 1.98
C ALA A 132 13.82 11.66 3.18
N LEU A 133 13.22 10.50 2.94
CA LEU A 133 12.85 9.55 3.99
C LEU A 133 14.07 9.06 4.77
N LEU A 134 15.13 8.66 4.07
CA LEU A 134 16.37 8.20 4.72
C LEU A 134 17.01 9.34 5.53
N ALA A 135 17.04 10.56 5.00
CA ALA A 135 17.57 11.73 5.68
C ALA A 135 16.77 12.11 6.94
N MET A 136 15.46 11.82 6.97
CA MET A 136 14.63 12.00 8.17
C MET A 136 14.88 10.91 9.24
N GLY A 137 15.59 9.83 8.92
CA GLY A 137 15.92 8.75 9.86
C GLY A 137 14.94 7.58 9.84
N THR A 138 14.41 7.22 8.66
CA THR A 138 13.58 6.00 8.50
C THR A 138 14.27 4.78 9.11
N GLN A 139 13.52 3.98 9.87
CA GLN A 139 14.02 2.69 10.39
C GLN A 139 13.24 1.49 9.85
N ILE A 140 11.94 1.66 9.64
CA ILE A 140 11.05 0.65 9.07
C ILE A 140 10.26 1.36 7.97
N HIS A 141 10.05 0.75 6.81
CA HIS A 141 9.28 1.35 5.73
C HIS A 141 8.12 0.44 5.36
N VAL A 142 6.90 0.96 5.32
CA VAL A 142 5.74 0.21 4.80
C VAL A 142 5.51 0.57 3.36
N ALA A 143 5.63 -0.43 2.48
CA ALA A 143 5.23 -0.39 1.10
C ALA A 143 3.85 -1.06 0.92
N SER A 144 2.94 -0.45 0.15
CA SER A 144 1.61 -1.01 -0.13
C SER A 144 1.33 -1.03 -1.63
N TRP A 145 1.22 -2.20 -2.22
CA TRP A 145 0.94 -2.39 -3.63
C TRP A 145 -0.52 -2.83 -3.84
N PRO A 146 -1.14 -2.48 -4.97
CA PRO A 146 -2.38 -3.14 -5.38
C PRO A 146 -2.17 -4.63 -5.61
N SER A 147 -3.25 -5.37 -5.84
CA SER A 147 -3.15 -6.63 -6.59
C SER A 147 -2.82 -6.32 -8.06
N ASN A 148 -2.08 -7.21 -8.72
CA ASN A 148 -1.82 -7.19 -10.15
C ASN A 148 -2.18 -8.60 -10.66
N PRO A 149 -3.44 -8.81 -11.05
CA PRO A 149 -3.93 -10.11 -11.42
C PRO A 149 -3.06 -10.73 -12.50
N ARG A 150 -2.77 -12.03 -12.31
CA ARG A 150 -1.97 -12.79 -13.26
C ARG A 150 -2.67 -12.78 -14.62
N ASN A 151 -1.89 -12.62 -15.70
CA ASN A 151 -2.30 -12.43 -17.10
C ASN A 151 -2.66 -10.99 -17.50
N LEU A 152 -3.21 -10.16 -16.60
CA LEU A 152 -3.33 -8.70 -16.86
C LEU A 152 -2.00 -7.95 -16.78
N PHE A 153 -1.04 -8.49 -16.01
CA PHE A 153 0.27 -7.88 -15.82
C PHE A 153 1.41 -8.82 -16.20
N PRO A 154 2.50 -8.29 -16.77
CA PRO A 154 3.66 -9.10 -17.10
C PRO A 154 4.27 -9.65 -15.81
N ARG A 155 4.72 -10.91 -15.84
CA ARG A 155 5.34 -11.58 -14.68
C ARG A 155 6.53 -10.81 -14.10
N SER A 156 7.24 -10.05 -14.95
CA SER A 156 8.34 -9.18 -14.54
C SER A 156 7.93 -8.06 -13.56
N MET A 157 6.62 -7.81 -13.40
CA MET A 157 6.11 -6.90 -12.38
C MET A 157 6.34 -7.43 -10.97
N LEU A 158 6.15 -8.73 -10.74
CA LEU A 158 6.42 -9.39 -9.46
C LEU A 158 7.89 -9.22 -9.06
N ASP A 159 8.79 -9.52 -10.01
CA ASP A 159 10.23 -9.36 -9.82
C ASP A 159 10.60 -7.89 -9.58
N THR A 160 9.90 -6.97 -10.24
CA THR A 160 10.12 -5.53 -10.08
C THR A 160 9.72 -5.04 -8.69
N ILE A 161 8.61 -5.52 -8.15
CA ILE A 161 8.17 -5.17 -6.79
C ILE A 161 9.19 -5.68 -5.79
N ASP A 162 9.53 -6.97 -5.85
CA ASP A 162 10.52 -7.61 -4.97
C ASP A 162 11.87 -6.88 -5.00
N PHE A 163 12.39 -6.64 -6.21
CA PHE A 163 13.66 -5.94 -6.39
C PHE A 163 13.64 -4.55 -5.75
N ARG A 164 12.57 -3.78 -5.91
CA ARG A 164 12.48 -2.41 -5.40
C ARG A 164 12.48 -2.36 -3.88
N VAL A 165 11.69 -3.22 -3.24
CA VAL A 165 11.58 -3.23 -1.77
C VAL A 165 12.87 -3.72 -1.13
N ARG A 166 13.55 -4.71 -1.74
CA ARG A 166 14.88 -5.17 -1.30
C ARG A 166 15.98 -4.15 -1.54
N GLN A 167 15.95 -3.47 -2.69
CA GLN A 167 16.90 -2.41 -3.00
C GLN A 167 16.79 -1.27 -1.98
N PHE A 168 15.58 -0.84 -1.62
CA PHE A 168 15.40 0.24 -0.65
C PHE A 168 15.81 -0.17 0.77
N ALA A 169 15.48 -1.41 1.18
CA ALA A 169 15.95 -1.95 2.45
C ALA A 169 17.49 -1.96 2.52
N HIS A 170 18.14 -2.44 1.46
CA HIS A 170 19.60 -2.53 1.38
C HIS A 170 20.28 -1.16 1.28
N GLU A 171 19.71 -0.21 0.52
CA GLU A 171 20.22 1.15 0.37
C GLU A 171 20.12 1.94 1.68
N GLY A 172 18.96 1.86 2.34
CA GLY A 172 18.70 2.59 3.58
C GLY A 172 19.27 1.95 4.84
N LYS A 173 19.60 0.66 4.79
CA LYS A 173 19.83 -0.19 5.98
C LYS A 173 18.63 -0.14 6.93
N ILE A 174 17.44 -0.25 6.36
CA ILE A 174 16.15 -0.22 7.07
C ILE A 174 15.39 -1.53 6.89
N PHE A 175 14.41 -1.78 7.74
CA PHE A 175 13.44 -2.83 7.50
C PHE A 175 12.39 -2.35 6.50
N VAL A 176 11.87 -3.25 5.67
CA VAL A 176 10.74 -2.95 4.77
C VAL A 176 9.64 -3.98 4.99
N ILE A 177 8.43 -3.51 5.24
CA ILE A 177 7.21 -4.31 5.25
C ILE A 177 6.50 -4.03 3.93
N ASN A 178 6.42 -5.03 3.06
CA ASN A 178 5.76 -4.96 1.77
C ASN A 178 4.42 -5.69 1.85
N SER A 179 3.32 -4.95 1.68
CA SER A 179 1.97 -5.51 1.59
C SER A 179 1.45 -5.35 0.17
N CYS A 180 0.96 -6.44 -0.40
CA CYS A 180 0.35 -6.48 -1.72
C CYS A 180 -1.09 -6.96 -1.60
N GLY A 181 -1.97 -6.44 -2.46
CA GLY A 181 -3.32 -6.98 -2.58
C GLY A 181 -3.33 -8.37 -3.19
N VAL A 182 -4.41 -9.10 -2.96
CA VAL A 182 -4.72 -10.37 -3.62
C VAL A 182 -5.99 -10.16 -4.43
N THR A 183 -6.09 -10.82 -5.58
CA THR A 183 -7.30 -10.79 -6.40
C THR A 183 -8.28 -11.84 -5.90
N ASP A 184 -9.45 -11.43 -5.42
CA ASP A 184 -10.51 -12.34 -4.98
C ASP A 184 -11.68 -12.39 -5.98
N GLU A 185 -12.65 -13.27 -5.72
CA GLU A 185 -13.85 -13.42 -6.55
C GLU A 185 -14.70 -12.15 -6.55
N GLN A 186 -14.77 -11.42 -5.42
CA GLN A 186 -15.55 -10.19 -5.30
C GLN A 186 -15.00 -9.08 -6.20
N ASN A 187 -13.68 -8.98 -6.33
CA ASN A 187 -13.03 -8.03 -7.23
C ASN A 187 -13.40 -8.34 -8.68
N ILE A 188 -13.46 -9.62 -9.07
CA ILE A 188 -13.85 -10.05 -10.41
C ILE A 188 -15.32 -9.73 -10.66
N GLU A 189 -16.23 -10.12 -9.76
CA GLU A 189 -17.67 -9.85 -9.88
C GLU A 189 -17.97 -8.35 -10.00
N ALA A 190 -17.26 -7.52 -9.22
CA ALA A 190 -17.47 -6.07 -9.26
C ALA A 190 -16.84 -5.39 -10.49
N CYS A 191 -15.78 -5.96 -11.06
CA CYS A 191 -14.96 -5.28 -12.06
C CYS A 191 -14.97 -5.91 -13.45
N CYS A 192 -15.52 -7.11 -13.66
CA CYS A 192 -15.64 -7.75 -14.97
C CYS A 192 -17.10 -7.78 -15.43
N ASN A 193 -17.33 -7.51 -16.70
CA ASN A 193 -18.65 -7.50 -17.33
C ASN A 193 -18.82 -8.66 -18.34
N THR A 194 -17.73 -9.27 -18.78
CA THR A 194 -17.73 -10.33 -19.81
C THR A 194 -16.82 -11.48 -19.40
N GLN A 195 -17.12 -12.68 -19.91
CA GLN A 195 -16.29 -13.85 -19.68
C GLN A 195 -14.85 -13.66 -20.19
N GLU A 196 -14.66 -12.85 -21.24
CA GLU A 196 -13.34 -12.52 -21.77
C GLU A 196 -12.51 -11.73 -20.74
N GLU A 197 -13.12 -10.76 -20.06
CA GLU A 197 -12.46 -9.98 -19.00
C GLU A 197 -12.13 -10.85 -17.77
N GLU A 198 -12.93 -11.88 -17.48
CA GLU A 198 -12.70 -12.82 -16.39
C GLU A 198 -11.56 -13.82 -16.69
N ASN A 199 -11.47 -14.29 -17.94
CA ASN A 199 -10.51 -15.33 -18.34
C ASN A 199 -9.03 -14.90 -18.14
N ASP A 200 -8.78 -13.59 -18.17
CA ASP A 200 -7.46 -13.00 -17.97
C ASP A 200 -7.14 -12.69 -16.50
N ILE A 201 -7.95 -13.20 -15.56
CA ILE A 201 -7.78 -12.99 -14.12
C ILE A 201 -7.69 -14.33 -13.39
N VAL A 202 -6.66 -14.48 -12.56
CA VAL A 202 -6.49 -15.65 -11.70
C VAL A 202 -6.82 -15.30 -10.27
N VAL A 203 -7.87 -15.91 -9.71
CA VAL A 203 -8.24 -15.80 -8.30
C VAL A 203 -7.07 -16.25 -7.42
N GLY A 204 -6.84 -15.53 -6.32
CA GLY A 204 -5.74 -15.79 -5.39
C GLY A 204 -4.38 -15.34 -5.91
N SER A 205 -4.30 -14.70 -7.09
CA SER A 205 -3.04 -14.09 -7.53
C SER A 205 -2.72 -12.86 -6.68
N GLY A 206 -1.53 -12.86 -6.06
CA GLY A 206 -0.97 -11.76 -5.30
C GLY A 206 0.41 -11.34 -5.81
N ASP A 207 0.96 -10.28 -5.23
CA ASP A 207 2.19 -9.64 -5.73
C ASP A 207 3.42 -9.75 -4.81
N GLY A 208 3.50 -10.79 -3.99
CA GLY A 208 4.70 -11.04 -3.20
C GLY A 208 4.81 -10.17 -1.96
N SER A 209 3.76 -10.13 -1.14
CA SER A 209 3.84 -9.55 0.21
C SER A 209 5.05 -10.15 0.93
N SER A 210 5.86 -9.33 1.59
CA SER A 210 7.12 -9.76 2.20
C SER A 210 7.59 -8.83 3.31
N ILE A 211 8.43 -9.35 4.21
CA ILE A 211 9.17 -8.55 5.19
C ILE A 211 10.65 -8.69 4.86
N ILE A 212 11.35 -7.57 4.75
CA ILE A 212 12.74 -7.53 4.29
C ILE A 212 13.63 -6.87 5.36
N GLY A 213 14.78 -7.49 5.60
CA GLY A 213 15.79 -6.98 6.52
C GLY A 213 16.73 -5.93 5.89
N PRO A 214 17.52 -5.22 6.71
CA PRO A 214 18.47 -4.17 6.26
C PRO A 214 19.56 -4.62 5.27
N ASN A 215 19.79 -5.93 5.15
CA ASN A 215 20.70 -6.51 4.16
C ASN A 215 20.02 -6.80 2.81
N GLY A 216 18.70 -6.58 2.69
CA GLY A 216 17.93 -6.90 1.49
C GLY A 216 17.47 -8.35 1.40
N GLU A 217 17.60 -9.13 2.48
CA GLU A 217 17.10 -10.51 2.56
C GLU A 217 15.66 -10.54 3.08
N HIS A 218 14.89 -11.52 2.61
CA HIS A 218 13.55 -11.77 3.13
C HIS A 218 13.62 -12.35 4.53
N LEU A 219 12.94 -11.71 5.48
CA LEU A 219 12.65 -12.26 6.80
C LEU A 219 11.36 -13.10 6.78
N ALA A 220 10.41 -12.73 5.92
CA ALA A 220 9.18 -13.48 5.68
C ALA A 220 8.66 -13.23 4.25
N GLY A 221 7.97 -14.23 3.67
CA GLY A 221 7.54 -14.19 2.26
C GLY A 221 8.69 -14.45 1.28
N PRO A 222 8.57 -14.06 0.00
CA PRO A 222 7.41 -13.42 -0.62
C PRO A 222 6.20 -14.35 -0.79
N MET A 223 5.01 -13.84 -0.45
CA MET A 223 3.73 -14.52 -0.61
C MET A 223 3.08 -14.11 -1.94
N TYR A 224 3.18 -14.97 -2.94
CA TYR A 224 2.68 -14.71 -4.30
C TYR A 224 1.26 -15.21 -4.54
N GLU A 225 0.76 -16.12 -3.72
CA GLU A 225 -0.52 -16.77 -3.92
C GLU A 225 -1.28 -16.86 -2.60
N GLY A 226 -2.58 -16.58 -2.68
CA GLY A 226 -3.49 -16.60 -1.54
C GLY A 226 -3.32 -15.43 -0.58
N GLU A 227 -4.18 -15.43 0.43
CA GLU A 227 -4.16 -14.47 1.52
C GLU A 227 -3.43 -15.05 2.74
N GLY A 228 -2.78 -14.18 3.51
CA GLY A 228 -2.13 -14.61 4.73
C GLY A 228 -1.46 -13.49 5.50
N ILE A 229 -1.09 -13.80 6.73
CA ILE A 229 -0.38 -12.88 7.62
C ILE A 229 1.10 -13.27 7.62
N LEU A 230 1.97 -12.32 7.30
CA LEU A 230 3.41 -12.49 7.44
C LEU A 230 3.87 -11.83 8.74
N THR A 231 4.68 -12.58 9.49
CA THR A 231 5.21 -12.14 10.79
C THR A 231 6.73 -12.30 10.80
N ALA A 232 7.42 -11.31 11.35
CA ALA A 232 8.84 -11.42 11.64
C ALA A 232 9.16 -10.68 12.94
N GLU A 233 10.12 -11.20 13.70
CA GLU A 233 10.69 -10.50 14.84
C GLU A 233 11.85 -9.64 14.37
N ILE A 234 11.84 -8.36 14.75
CA ILE A 234 12.90 -7.42 14.40
C ILE A 234 13.58 -6.91 15.67
N SER A 235 14.92 -6.95 15.67
CA SER A 235 15.70 -6.36 16.75
C SER A 235 15.84 -4.86 16.51
N GLY A 236 15.56 -4.05 17.54
CA GLY A 236 15.70 -2.58 17.48
C GLY A 236 17.14 -2.08 17.28
N ARG A 237 18.14 -2.97 17.24
CA ARG A 237 19.51 -2.62 16.87
C ARG A 237 19.70 -2.78 15.37
N LEU A 238 19.75 -1.65 14.65
CA LEU A 238 20.26 -1.62 13.29
C LEU A 238 21.70 -2.18 13.26
N PRO A 239 22.12 -2.89 12.19
CA PRO A 239 23.50 -3.34 12.03
C PRO A 239 24.48 -2.18 12.24
N SER A 240 25.63 -2.49 12.83
CA SER A 240 26.62 -1.61 13.48
C SER A 240 27.19 -0.41 12.68
N GLY A 241 26.68 -0.09 11.48
CA GLY A 241 27.07 1.07 10.69
C GLY A 241 26.25 2.35 10.93
N GLN A 242 25.10 2.27 11.59
CA GLN A 242 24.22 3.42 11.90
C GLN A 242 23.82 3.49 13.39
N ALA A 243 24.66 2.97 14.29
CA ALA A 243 24.37 2.96 15.72
C ALA A 243 24.42 4.38 16.33
N VAL A 244 23.34 5.15 16.16
CA VAL A 244 22.96 6.17 17.15
C VAL A 244 22.13 5.43 18.20
N ALA A 245 22.67 5.34 19.41
CA ALA A 245 22.11 4.56 20.50
C ALA A 245 20.62 4.88 20.73
N GLN A 246 19.73 3.88 20.56
CA GLN A 246 18.38 3.95 21.10
C GLN A 246 17.97 2.65 21.80
N ARG A 247 17.39 2.84 22.98
CA ARG A 247 16.87 1.83 23.92
C ARG A 247 15.42 1.49 23.53
N TYR A 248 15.20 0.50 22.69
CA TYR A 248 13.88 -0.14 22.60
C TYR A 248 14.05 -1.66 22.58
N GLY A 249 13.14 -2.35 23.27
CA GLY A 249 13.09 -3.82 23.37
C GLY A 249 12.70 -4.48 22.04
N PRO A 250 12.45 -5.81 22.03
CA PRO A 250 12.04 -6.51 20.82
C PRO A 250 10.75 -5.89 20.25
N LEU A 251 10.74 -5.62 18.93
CA LEU A 251 9.60 -5.09 18.19
C LEU A 251 9.00 -6.24 17.37
N HIS A 252 7.72 -6.51 17.56
CA HIS A 252 6.98 -7.45 16.71
C HIS A 252 6.42 -6.70 15.51
N ALA A 253 6.86 -7.05 14.30
CA ALA A 253 6.31 -6.51 13.06
C ALA A 253 5.28 -7.51 12.50
N MET A 254 4.01 -7.08 12.44
CA MET A 254 2.90 -7.89 11.94
C MET A 254 2.33 -7.21 10.69
N GLY A 255 2.44 -7.86 9.53
CA GLY A 255 1.80 -7.42 8.29
C GLY A 255 0.47 -8.13 8.14
N TYR A 256 -0.64 -7.41 8.31
CA TYR A 256 -1.97 -7.97 8.12
C TYR A 256 -2.41 -7.83 6.66
N LEU A 257 -2.83 -8.93 6.03
CA LEU A 257 -3.89 -8.93 5.02
C LEU A 257 -5.18 -9.30 5.76
N PHE A 258 -6.21 -8.48 5.61
CA PHE A 258 -7.57 -8.83 6.00
C PHE A 258 -8.42 -8.99 4.74
N THR A 259 -9.48 -9.77 4.87
CA THR A 259 -10.69 -9.76 4.02
C THR A 259 -11.69 -8.72 4.50
#